data_AF-A0A497SG76-F1
#
_entry.id   AF-A0A497SG76-F1
#
_cell.length_a   1.000
_cell.length_b   1.000
_cell.length_c   1.000
_cell.angle_alpha   90.00
_cell.angle_beta   90.00
_cell.angle_gamma   90.00
#
_symmetry.space_group_name_H-M   'P 1'
#
loop_
_entity.id
_entity.type
_entity.pdbx_description
1 polymer ?
#
loop_
_entity_poly.entity_id
_entity_poly.type
_entity_poly.pdbx_seq_one_letter_code
_entity_poly.pdbx_strand_id
1 'polypeptide(L)'
;MSTINIADFDGTITINSDTVYKDLFGISHEEYPKTAIAKCMDYIKDNGDVEKYISKVKKSLKYRKELVECLKNRNSAYIISDNPFVKELIPSELKPVGIYPTIVPEIIGGNFTGRILEESTKVEIMQKQLPKPNGNKINFYTDGGPSDEKLIKYLLDNYENVIVLRY
;
A
#
# COMPACT_ATOMS: atom_id res chain seq x y z
N MET A 1 20.01 11.56 14.57
CA MET A 1 19.38 11.42 13.24
C MET A 1 18.02 10.78 13.42
N SER A 2 16.96 11.35 12.87
CA SER A 2 15.67 10.68 12.80
C SER A 2 15.70 9.62 11.69
N THR A 3 14.84 8.62 11.79
CA THR A 3 14.66 7.60 10.75
C THR A 3 13.22 7.66 10.24
N ILE A 4 13.03 7.82 8.94
CA ILE A 4 11.74 7.67 8.26
C ILE A 4 11.61 6.21 7.84
N ASN A 5 10.45 5.61 8.05
CA ASN A 5 10.16 4.24 7.66
C ASN A 5 8.98 4.29 6.69
N ILE A 6 9.22 3.88 5.45
CA ILE A 6 8.21 3.82 4.39
C ILE A 6 7.97 2.35 4.14
N ALA A 7 6.72 1.90 4.05
CA ALA A 7 6.42 0.52 3.68
C ALA A 7 5.33 0.48 2.61
N ASP A 8 5.49 -0.43 1.66
CA ASP A 8 4.38 -0.93 0.86
C ASP A 8 3.50 -1.91 1.69
N PHE A 9 2.33 -2.28 1.18
CA PHE A 9 1.36 -3.14 1.87
C PHE A 9 1.19 -4.55 1.29
N ASP A 10 1.02 -4.71 -0.02
CA ASP A 10 0.72 -6.00 -0.65
C ASP A 10 2.03 -6.75 -0.95
N GLY A 11 2.16 -8.02 -0.54
CA GLY A 11 3.43 -8.77 -0.58
C GLY A 11 4.46 -8.34 0.50
N THR A 12 4.42 -7.07 0.88
CA THR A 12 5.29 -6.45 1.88
C THR A 12 4.80 -6.68 3.33
N ILE A 13 3.76 -5.96 3.76
CA ILE A 13 3.16 -6.08 5.11
C ILE A 13 2.23 -7.29 5.17
N THR A 14 1.60 -7.62 4.05
CA THR A 14 0.81 -8.85 3.88
C THR A 14 1.67 -9.91 3.17
N ILE A 15 1.49 -11.18 3.51
CA ILE A 15 2.32 -12.29 2.99
C ILE A 15 1.62 -13.02 1.83
N ASN A 16 0.30 -12.88 1.72
CA ASN A 16 -0.54 -13.69 0.82
C ASN A 16 -1.58 -12.87 0.03
N SER A 17 -1.38 -11.56 -0.11
CA SER A 17 -2.25 -10.65 -0.87
C SER A 17 -2.65 -11.22 -2.23
N ASP A 18 -1.67 -11.61 -3.06
CA ASP A 18 -1.89 -12.19 -4.38
C ASP A 18 -2.78 -13.44 -4.35
N THR A 19 -2.53 -14.34 -3.39
CA THR A 19 -3.36 -15.54 -3.22
C THR A 19 -4.79 -15.17 -2.81
N VAL A 20 -4.95 -14.18 -1.92
CA VAL A 20 -6.27 -13.71 -1.47
C VAL A 20 -7.05 -13.07 -2.60
N TYR A 21 -6.43 -12.21 -3.42
CA TYR A 21 -7.12 -11.58 -4.56
C TYR A 21 -7.42 -12.58 -5.67
N LYS A 22 -6.54 -13.57 -5.90
CA LYS A 22 -6.80 -14.68 -6.83
C LYS A 22 -7.95 -15.56 -6.38
N ASP A 23 -7.96 -15.99 -5.13
CA ASP A 23 -8.97 -16.93 -4.61
C ASP A 23 -10.35 -16.27 -4.43
N LEU A 24 -10.40 -14.99 -4.06
CA LEU A 24 -11.67 -14.27 -3.85
C LEU A 24 -12.26 -13.67 -5.14
N PHE A 25 -11.42 -13.27 -6.10
CA PHE A 25 -11.83 -12.45 -7.24
C PHE A 25 -11.34 -12.95 -8.61
N GLY A 26 -10.53 -14.02 -8.65
CA GLY A 26 -10.00 -14.59 -9.90
C GLY A 26 -8.87 -13.78 -10.55
N ILE A 27 -8.28 -12.82 -9.83
CA ILE A 27 -7.26 -11.89 -10.35
C ILE A 27 -5.87 -12.50 -10.18
N SER A 28 -5.09 -12.61 -11.27
CA SER A 28 -3.76 -13.23 -11.24
C SER A 28 -2.64 -12.19 -11.20
N HIS A 29 -1.49 -12.59 -10.63
CA HIS A 29 -0.32 -11.71 -10.49
C HIS A 29 0.28 -11.27 -11.83
N GLU A 30 0.08 -12.04 -12.91
CA GLU A 30 0.51 -11.70 -14.27
C GLU A 30 -0.18 -10.44 -14.84
N GLU A 31 -1.21 -9.93 -14.18
CA GLU A 31 -2.00 -8.76 -14.58
C GLU A 31 -1.65 -7.49 -13.77
N TYR A 32 -0.61 -7.53 -12.94
CA TYR A 32 -0.24 -6.41 -12.08
C TYR A 32 0.54 -5.28 -12.78
N PRO A 33 0.48 -4.03 -12.26
CA PRO A 33 -0.38 -3.58 -11.17
C PRO A 33 -1.71 -2.99 -11.67
N LYS A 34 -1.73 -2.30 -12.81
CA LYS A 34 -2.91 -1.53 -13.24
C LYS A 34 -4.11 -2.40 -13.60
N THR A 35 -3.92 -3.53 -14.27
CA THR A 35 -5.03 -4.39 -14.71
C THR A 35 -5.65 -5.14 -13.53
N ALA A 36 -4.82 -5.63 -12.60
CA ALA A 36 -5.29 -6.24 -11.35
C ALA A 36 -6.11 -5.26 -10.48
N ILE A 37 -5.63 -4.02 -10.30
CA ILE A 37 -6.38 -3.00 -9.53
C ILE A 37 -7.68 -2.62 -10.26
N ALA A 38 -7.64 -2.42 -11.58
CA ALA A 38 -8.85 -2.15 -12.37
C ALA A 38 -9.90 -3.26 -12.20
N LYS A 39 -9.49 -4.54 -12.31
CA LYS A 39 -10.39 -5.68 -12.08
C LYS A 39 -10.95 -5.76 -10.66
N CYS A 40 -10.14 -5.44 -9.63
CA CYS A 40 -10.65 -5.31 -8.26
C CYS A 40 -11.73 -4.22 -8.19
N MET A 41 -11.49 -3.05 -8.78
CA MET A 41 -12.44 -1.93 -8.76
C MET A 41 -13.72 -2.24 -9.54
N ASP A 42 -13.61 -2.91 -10.70
CA ASP A 42 -14.77 -3.36 -11.49
C ASP A 42 -15.59 -4.42 -10.73
N TYR A 43 -14.94 -5.41 -10.10
CA TYR A 43 -15.62 -6.39 -9.25
C TYR A 43 -16.42 -5.71 -8.12
N ILE A 44 -15.81 -4.73 -7.45
CA ILE A 44 -16.44 -3.98 -6.35
C ILE A 44 -17.62 -3.14 -6.84
N LYS A 45 -17.48 -2.51 -8.02
CA LYS A 45 -18.56 -1.76 -8.68
C LYS A 45 -19.76 -2.64 -8.98
N ASP A 46 -19.52 -3.79 -9.62
CA ASP A 46 -20.58 -4.71 -10.07
C ASP A 46 -21.27 -5.46 -8.92
N ASN A 47 -20.58 -5.63 -7.78
CA ASN A 47 -21.13 -6.24 -6.57
C ASN A 47 -21.66 -5.22 -5.54
N GLY A 48 -21.42 -3.92 -5.75
CA GLY A 48 -22.06 -2.80 -5.05
C GLY A 48 -21.75 -2.62 -3.57
N ASP A 49 -20.79 -3.36 -2.98
CA ASP A 49 -20.58 -3.39 -1.53
C ASP A 49 -19.08 -3.42 -1.18
N VAL A 50 -18.52 -2.22 -0.92
CA VAL A 50 -17.11 -2.02 -0.55
C VAL A 50 -16.81 -2.63 0.82
N GLU A 51 -17.75 -2.56 1.77
CA GLU A 51 -17.56 -3.10 3.13
C GLU A 51 -17.44 -4.62 3.10
N LYS A 52 -18.27 -5.30 2.31
CA LYS A 52 -18.21 -6.75 2.09
C LYS A 52 -16.93 -7.18 1.36
N TYR A 53 -16.42 -6.37 0.43
CA TYR A 53 -15.09 -6.59 -0.16
C TYR A 53 -14.01 -6.53 0.92
N ILE A 54 -13.93 -5.41 1.66
CA ILE A 54 -12.94 -5.19 2.72
C ILE A 54 -13.03 -6.30 3.78
N SER A 55 -14.23 -6.67 4.23
CA SER A 55 -14.47 -7.69 5.24
C SER A 55 -14.02 -9.08 4.79
N LYS A 56 -14.23 -9.45 3.51
CA LYS A 56 -13.72 -10.70 2.93
C LYS A 56 -12.20 -10.71 2.88
N VAL A 57 -11.59 -9.66 2.31
CA VAL A 57 -10.13 -9.55 2.16
C VAL A 57 -9.45 -9.57 3.53
N LYS A 58 -9.90 -8.74 4.48
CA LYS A 58 -9.33 -8.61 5.82
C LYS A 58 -9.39 -9.90 6.66
N LYS A 59 -10.34 -10.81 6.38
CA LYS A 59 -10.42 -12.14 7.02
C LYS A 59 -9.42 -13.15 6.45
N SER A 60 -8.98 -12.96 5.20
CA SER A 60 -8.10 -13.89 4.49
C SER A 60 -6.63 -13.44 4.44
N LEU A 61 -6.37 -12.13 4.59
CA LEU A 61 -5.02 -11.58 4.66
C LEU A 61 -4.26 -12.10 5.89
N LYS A 62 -2.99 -12.45 5.66
CA LYS A 62 -2.01 -12.81 6.68
C LYS A 62 -0.92 -11.74 6.71
N TYR A 63 -0.66 -11.19 7.88
CA TYR A 63 0.30 -10.10 8.06
C TYR A 63 1.66 -10.62 8.52
N ARG A 64 2.71 -9.95 8.05
CA ARG A 64 4.12 -10.16 8.41
C ARG A 64 4.38 -9.60 9.81
N LYS A 65 4.12 -10.42 10.84
CA LYS A 65 4.08 -10.01 12.25
C LYS A 65 5.36 -9.30 12.71
N GLU A 66 6.52 -9.77 12.27
CA GLU A 66 7.82 -9.18 12.56
C GLU A 66 7.97 -7.77 11.97
N LEU A 67 7.40 -7.52 10.79
CA LEU A 67 7.39 -6.20 10.16
C LEU A 67 6.36 -5.28 10.82
N VAL A 68 5.16 -5.80 11.14
CA VAL A 68 4.12 -5.06 11.87
C VAL A 68 4.65 -4.57 13.22
N GLU A 69 5.27 -5.44 14.03
CA GLU A 69 5.83 -5.05 15.33
C GLU A 69 7.06 -4.13 15.18
N CYS A 70 7.87 -4.31 14.14
CA CYS A 70 9.00 -3.42 13.81
C CYS A 70 8.54 -1.99 13.48
N LEU A 71 7.42 -1.83 12.77
CA LEU A 71 6.88 -0.53 12.35
C LEU A 71 6.00 0.13 13.41
N LYS A 72 5.15 -0.64 14.11
CA LYS A 72 4.23 -0.18 15.17
C LYS A 72 4.89 0.65 16.27
N ASN A 73 6.13 0.30 16.63
CA ASN A 73 6.89 0.99 17.67
C ASN A 73 7.63 2.25 17.15
N ARG A 74 7.34 2.73 15.93
CA ARG A 74 8.02 3.86 15.30
C ARG A 74 7.05 5.00 15.00
N ASN A 75 7.25 6.14 15.68
CA ASN A 75 6.56 7.42 15.43
C ASN A 75 6.97 8.09 14.09
N SER A 76 7.31 7.29 13.07
CA SER A 76 7.80 7.71 11.76
C SER A 76 7.58 6.65 10.67
N ALA A 77 6.60 5.75 10.89
CA ALA A 77 6.13 4.80 9.90
C ALA A 77 5.07 5.43 8.98
N TYR A 78 5.24 5.29 7.68
CA TYR A 78 4.32 5.74 6.63
C TYR A 78 4.05 4.59 5.68
N ILE A 79 2.79 4.37 5.32
CA ILE A 79 2.41 3.34 4.34
C ILE A 79 2.07 4.01 3.01
N ILE A 80 2.67 3.54 1.92
CA ILE A 80 2.35 3.97 0.56
C ILE A 80 2.06 2.71 -0.26
N SER A 81 0.84 2.55 -0.75
CA SER A 81 0.40 1.30 -1.39
C SER A 81 -0.40 1.56 -2.65
N ASP A 82 -0.35 0.64 -3.61
CA ASP A 82 -1.26 0.67 -4.75
C ASP A 82 -2.67 0.14 -4.46
N ASN A 83 -2.90 -0.33 -3.23
CA ASN A 83 -4.20 -0.78 -2.78
C ASN A 83 -5.10 0.39 -2.38
N PRO A 84 -6.24 0.63 -3.07
CA PRO A 84 -7.13 1.74 -2.76
C PRO A 84 -7.78 1.65 -1.37
N PHE A 85 -7.80 0.46 -0.75
CA PHE A 85 -8.42 0.18 0.56
C PHE A 85 -7.38 -0.14 1.65
N VAL A 86 -6.12 0.25 1.46
CA VAL A 86 -5.04 0.03 2.44
C VAL A 86 -5.36 0.59 3.83
N LYS A 87 -6.11 1.70 3.92
CA LYS A 87 -6.50 2.34 5.18
C LYS A 87 -7.37 1.42 6.04
N GLU A 88 -8.26 0.67 5.42
CA GLU A 88 -9.19 -0.24 6.06
C GLU A 88 -8.60 -1.65 6.25
N LEU A 89 -7.64 -2.04 5.41
CA LEU A 89 -6.97 -3.35 5.43
C LEU A 89 -5.75 -3.44 6.36
N ILE A 90 -5.17 -2.32 6.80
CA ILE A 90 -4.05 -2.30 7.75
C ILE A 90 -4.41 -2.93 9.12
N PRO A 91 -3.48 -3.64 9.77
CA PRO A 91 -3.64 -4.11 11.16
C PRO A 91 -3.88 -2.94 12.12
N SER A 92 -4.87 -3.09 13.03
CA SER A 92 -5.30 -2.00 13.93
C SER A 92 -4.23 -1.59 14.94
N GLU A 93 -3.26 -2.47 15.19
CA GLU A 93 -2.10 -2.26 16.04
C GLU A 93 -0.99 -1.43 15.37
N LEU A 94 -0.93 -1.35 14.04
CA LEU A 94 0.21 -0.77 13.31
C LEU A 94 0.30 0.77 13.43
N LYS A 95 -0.86 1.45 13.55
CA LYS A 95 -1.02 2.90 13.79
C LYS A 95 0.08 3.80 13.18
N PRO A 96 0.32 3.74 11.85
CA PRO A 96 1.34 4.54 11.19
C PRO A 96 0.98 6.04 11.20
N VAL A 97 1.97 6.90 11.01
CA VAL A 97 1.84 8.37 10.97
C VAL A 97 1.02 8.81 9.76
N GLY A 98 1.12 8.10 8.64
CA GLY A 98 0.34 8.36 7.44
C GLY A 98 0.10 7.09 6.62
N ILE A 99 -1.04 7.04 5.93
CA ILE A 99 -1.45 5.95 5.04
C ILE A 99 -1.94 6.56 3.73
N TYR A 100 -1.24 6.25 2.64
CA TYR A 100 -1.43 6.89 1.34
C TYR A 100 -1.63 5.83 0.25
N PRO A 101 -2.88 5.54 -0.15
CA PRO A 101 -3.13 4.81 -1.39
C PRO A 101 -2.71 5.66 -2.60
N THR A 102 -2.21 5.04 -3.67
CA THR A 102 -1.95 5.71 -4.95
C THR A 102 -3.23 6.01 -5.74
N ILE A 103 -4.32 5.32 -5.44
CA ILE A 103 -5.64 5.48 -6.08
C ILE A 103 -6.68 5.73 -4.99
N VAL A 104 -7.41 6.83 -5.08
CA VAL A 104 -8.52 7.17 -4.17
C VAL A 104 -9.84 7.03 -4.92
N PRO A 105 -10.65 5.99 -4.67
CA PRO A 105 -11.95 5.82 -5.31
C PRO A 105 -13.02 6.74 -4.71
N GLU A 106 -14.00 7.13 -5.51
CA GLU A 106 -15.22 7.79 -5.03
C GLU A 106 -16.18 6.73 -4.47
N ILE A 107 -16.53 6.86 -3.18
CA ILE A 107 -17.44 5.98 -2.48
C ILE A 107 -18.63 6.80 -1.99
N ILE A 108 -19.84 6.43 -2.39
CA ILE A 108 -21.09 7.08 -1.99
C ILE A 108 -22.01 5.99 -1.43
N GLY A 109 -22.53 6.18 -0.22
CA GLY A 109 -23.43 5.20 0.42
C GLY A 109 -22.82 3.81 0.70
N GLY A 110 -21.49 3.69 0.68
CA GLY A 110 -20.77 2.40 0.77
C GLY A 110 -20.55 1.70 -0.58
N ASN A 111 -21.05 2.27 -1.68
CA ASN A 111 -20.87 1.78 -3.04
C ASN A 111 -19.71 2.52 -3.72
N PHE A 112 -18.82 1.81 -4.44
CA PHE A 112 -17.87 2.46 -5.36
C PHE A 112 -18.60 2.93 -6.63
N THR A 113 -18.47 4.20 -7.00
CA THR A 113 -19.25 4.78 -8.11
C THR A 113 -18.70 4.43 -9.51
N GLY A 114 -17.49 3.86 -9.59
CA GLY A 114 -16.73 3.74 -10.83
C GLY A 114 -15.78 4.91 -11.11
N ARG A 115 -15.81 5.98 -10.29
CA ARG A 115 -14.97 7.16 -10.47
C ARG A 115 -13.76 7.15 -9.53
N ILE A 116 -12.59 7.52 -10.06
CA ILE A 116 -11.40 7.81 -9.26
C ILE A 116 -11.36 9.32 -8.95
N LEU A 117 -11.13 9.68 -7.68
CA LEU A 117 -11.00 11.06 -7.20
C LEU A 117 -9.56 11.56 -7.31
N GLU A 118 -8.58 10.70 -7.01
CA GLU A 118 -7.15 10.99 -7.12
C GLU A 118 -6.40 9.74 -7.62
N GLU A 119 -5.47 9.95 -8.56
CA GLU A 119 -4.43 8.98 -8.92
C GLU A 119 -3.07 9.71 -8.79
N SER A 120 -2.16 9.13 -8.01
CA SER A 120 -0.82 9.65 -7.70
C SER A 120 0.20 8.51 -7.77
N THR A 121 1.43 8.74 -8.21
CA THR A 121 2.49 7.72 -8.07
C THR A 121 3.04 7.65 -6.64
N LYS A 122 3.63 6.50 -6.25
CA LYS A 122 4.37 6.37 -4.96
C LYS A 122 5.47 7.43 -4.80
N VAL A 123 6.10 7.85 -5.90
CA VAL A 123 7.08 8.94 -5.95
C VAL A 123 6.44 10.30 -5.65
N GLU A 124 5.29 10.62 -6.25
CA GLU A 124 4.59 11.88 -5.96
C GLU A 124 4.09 11.96 -4.52
N ILE A 125 3.63 10.84 -3.95
CA ILE A 125 3.26 10.77 -2.53
C ILE A 125 4.48 11.07 -1.66
N MET A 126 5.63 10.45 -1.93
CA MET A 126 6.89 10.75 -1.24
C MET A 126 7.28 12.24 -1.34
N GLN A 127 7.08 12.85 -2.52
CA GLN A 127 7.41 14.26 -2.76
C GLN A 127 6.45 15.26 -2.08
N LYS A 128 5.14 14.96 -2.06
CA LYS A 128 4.07 15.88 -1.64
C LYS A 128 3.67 15.71 -0.16
N GLN A 129 3.68 14.48 0.36
CA GLN A 129 3.04 14.13 1.64
C GLN A 129 4.01 13.73 2.74
N LEU A 130 5.20 13.20 2.42
CA LEU A 130 6.16 12.72 3.41
C LEU A 130 7.18 13.82 3.80
N PRO A 131 7.67 13.83 5.06
CA PRO A 131 8.64 14.82 5.50
C PRO A 131 9.98 14.64 4.79
N LYS A 132 10.56 15.74 4.28
CA LYS A 132 11.85 15.70 3.57
C LYS A 132 12.98 15.22 4.50
N PRO A 133 13.70 14.12 4.16
CA PRO A 133 14.75 13.56 4.99
C PRO A 133 16.07 14.36 4.95
N ASN A 134 16.08 15.59 5.47
CA ASN A 134 17.32 16.35 5.66
C ASN A 134 18.21 15.68 6.72
N GLY A 135 19.24 14.95 6.28
CA GLY A 135 20.16 14.20 7.15
C GLY A 135 19.50 13.01 7.89
N ASN A 136 18.32 12.58 7.46
CA ASN A 136 17.61 11.45 8.06
C ASN A 136 17.87 10.16 7.30
N LYS A 137 17.84 9.04 8.01
CA LYS A 137 17.85 7.70 7.42
C LYS A 137 16.46 7.36 6.88
N ILE A 138 16.39 6.75 5.69
CA ILE A 138 15.15 6.17 5.15
C ILE A 138 15.30 4.65 5.17
N ASN A 139 14.36 3.95 5.79
CA ASN A 139 14.15 2.53 5.53
C ASN A 139 12.93 2.40 4.62
N PHE A 140 13.07 1.75 3.46
CA PHE A 140 11.95 1.40 2.60
C PHE A 140 11.75 -0.11 2.61
N TYR A 141 10.58 -0.57 3.06
CA TYR A 141 10.17 -1.96 3.15
C TYR A 141 9.23 -2.25 1.95
N THR A 142 9.52 -3.28 1.16
CA THR A 142 8.88 -3.51 -0.17
C THR A 142 9.01 -4.96 -0.63
N ASP A 143 8.15 -5.42 -1.53
CA ASP A 143 8.26 -6.69 -2.27
C ASP A 143 9.14 -6.56 -3.54
N GLY A 144 9.31 -5.34 -4.06
CA GLY A 144 9.97 -5.05 -5.33
C GLY A 144 9.01 -4.88 -6.53
N GLY A 145 7.73 -4.61 -6.30
CA GLY A 145 6.75 -4.39 -7.37
C GLY A 145 7.13 -3.24 -8.32
N PRO A 146 6.60 -3.19 -9.56
CA PRO A 146 7.00 -2.20 -10.57
C PRO A 146 6.77 -0.72 -10.21
N SER A 147 5.89 -0.43 -9.25
CA SER A 147 5.68 0.89 -8.67
C SER A 147 6.74 1.23 -7.60
N ASP A 148 7.19 0.22 -6.86
CA ASP A 148 8.23 0.33 -5.84
C ASP A 148 9.61 0.50 -6.44
N GLU A 149 9.95 -0.17 -7.54
CA GLU A 149 11.23 0.06 -8.24
C GLU A 149 11.42 1.54 -8.65
N LYS A 150 10.32 2.22 -9.02
CA LYS A 150 10.34 3.66 -9.32
C LYS A 150 10.60 4.49 -8.07
N LEU A 151 10.01 4.11 -6.92
CA LEU A 151 10.26 4.78 -5.64
C LEU A 151 11.68 4.49 -5.14
N ILE A 152 12.17 3.25 -5.22
CA ILE A 152 13.56 2.85 -4.90
C ILE A 152 14.54 3.72 -5.68
N LYS A 153 14.37 3.79 -7.01
CA LYS A 153 15.22 4.63 -7.85
C LYS A 153 15.16 6.10 -7.44
N TYR A 154 13.97 6.66 -7.25
CA TYR A 154 13.81 8.04 -6.79
C TYR A 154 14.52 8.28 -5.45
N LEU A 155 14.35 7.40 -4.47
CA LEU A 155 14.96 7.53 -3.15
C LEU A 155 16.50 7.48 -3.24
N LEU A 156 17.06 6.51 -3.97
CA LEU A 156 18.51 6.36 -4.14
C LEU A 156 19.14 7.51 -4.95
N ASP A 157 18.45 8.04 -5.96
CA ASP A 157 18.92 9.17 -6.76
C ASP A 157 18.90 10.51 -5.98
N ASN A 158 18.14 10.61 -4.87
CA ASN A 158 17.89 11.89 -4.17
C ASN A 158 18.32 11.93 -2.69
N TYR A 159 18.63 10.79 -2.06
CA TYR A 159 18.96 10.72 -0.64
C TYR A 159 20.12 9.75 -0.36
N GLU A 160 21.09 10.20 0.44
CA GLU A 160 22.32 9.44 0.72
C GLU A 160 22.11 8.25 1.68
N ASN A 161 21.15 8.33 2.60
CA ASN A 161 20.99 7.40 3.72
C ASN A 161 19.77 6.48 3.57
N VAL A 162 19.64 5.82 2.41
CA VAL A 162 18.53 4.91 2.09
C VAL A 162 18.93 3.46 2.31
N ILE A 163 18.08 2.70 3.01
CA ILE A 163 18.15 1.24 3.07
C ILE A 163 16.84 0.68 2.49
N VAL A 164 16.97 -0.18 1.48
CA VAL A 164 15.84 -0.94 0.92
C VAL A 164 15.84 -2.34 1.53
N LEU A 165 14.68 -2.76 2.03
CA LEU A 165 14.45 -4.04 2.70
C LEU A 165 13.39 -4.81 1.91
N ARG A 166 13.83 -5.84 1.19
CA ARG A 166 12.99 -6.68 0.33
C ARG A 166 12.48 -7.93 1.08
N TYR A 167 11.31 -8.45 0.69
CA TYR A 167 10.52 -9.42 1.47
C TYR A 167 9.92 -10.58 0.66
#